data_AF-A0AAN8ZTG3-F1
#
_entry.id   AF-A0AAN8ZTG3-F1
#
_cell.length_a   1.000
_cell.length_b   1.000
_cell.length_c   1.000
_cell.angle_alpha   90.00
_cell.angle_beta   90.00
_cell.angle_gamma   90.00
#
_symmetry.space_group_name_H-M   'P 1'
#
loop_
_entity.id
_entity.type
_entity.pdbx_description
1 polymer ?
#
loop_
_entity_poly.entity_id
_entity_poly.type
_entity_poly.pdbx_seq_one_letter_code
_entity_poly.pdbx_strand_id
1 'polypeptide(L)' 'MKLLQVILLFGSLAFVVSDARIGHMEPCVIMTVSEAEDGCNKCFCLDGFRKACTKMSCSSDGGLRPLRPYFPGK' A
#
# COMPACT_ATOMS: atom_id res chain seq x y z
N MET A 1 1.51 -24.52 -34.15
CA MET A 1 1.89 -23.12 -34.45
C MET A 1 0.77 -22.10 -34.23
N LYS A 2 -0.51 -22.46 -34.44
CA LYS A 2 -1.67 -21.55 -34.19
C LYS A 2 -1.92 -21.24 -32.70
N LEU A 3 -1.64 -22.18 -31.80
CA LEU A 3 -1.82 -21.99 -30.35
C LEU A 3 -0.84 -20.96 -29.75
N LEU A 4 0.38 -20.87 -30.31
CA LEU A 4 1.39 -19.90 -29.87
C LEU A 4 1.00 -18.46 -30.23
N GLN A 5 0.36 -18.27 -31.39
CA GLN A 5 -0.12 -16.95 -31.82
C GLN A 5 -1.30 -16.45 -30.98
N VAL A 6 -2.17 -17.36 -30.53
CA VAL A 6 -3.30 -17.03 -29.64
C VAL A 6 -2.79 -16.51 -28.30
N ILE A 7 -1.81 -17.17 -27.67
CA ILE A 7 -1.28 -16.76 -26.36
C ILE A 7 -0.64 -15.36 -26.41
N LEU A 8 0.08 -15.03 -27.48
CA LEU A 8 0.72 -13.72 -27.64
C LEU A 8 -0.29 -12.58 -27.88
N LEU A 9 -1.38 -12.86 -28.60
CA LEU A 9 -2.43 -11.87 -28.87
C LEU A 9 -3.33 -11.60 -27.65
N PHE A 10 -3.71 -12.64 -26.89
CA PHE A 10 -4.55 -12.49 -25.71
C PHE A 10 -3.75 -12.12 -24.44
N GLY A 11 -2.48 -12.53 -24.35
CA GLY A 11 -1.60 -12.17 -23.24
C GLY A 11 -1.32 -10.68 -23.14
N SER A 12 -1.27 -9.98 -24.28
CA SER A 12 -1.04 -8.54 -24.34
C SER A 12 -2.17 -7.74 -23.69
N LEU A 13 -3.42 -8.20 -23.77
CA LEU A 13 -4.57 -7.52 -23.15
C LEU A 13 -4.63 -7.78 -21.63
N ALA A 14 -4.23 -8.98 -21.19
CA ALA A 14 -4.15 -9.30 -19.76
C ALA A 14 -3.00 -8.55 -19.07
N PHE A 15 -1.87 -8.35 -19.76
CA PHE A 15 -0.67 -7.73 -19.18
C PHE A 15 -0.86 -6.24 -18.86
N VAL A 16 -1.63 -5.50 -19.68
CA VAL A 16 -1.86 -4.06 -19.47
C VAL A 16 -2.80 -3.79 -18.29
N VAL A 17 -3.64 -4.76 -17.89
CA VAL A 17 -4.56 -4.62 -16.74
C VAL A 17 -3.86 -4.87 -15.39
N SER A 18 -2.66 -5.46 -15.39
CA SER A 18 -1.97 -5.86 -14.15
C SER A 18 -1.19 -4.75 -13.44
N ASP A 19 -0.88 -3.62 -14.11
CA ASP A 19 0.00 -2.56 -13.55
C ASP A 19 -0.73 -1.28 -13.13
N ALA A 20 -2.07 -1.25 -13.24
CA ALA A 20 -2.82 -0.21 -12.55
C ALA A 20 -2.77 -0.51 -11.05
N ARG A 21 -1.87 0.17 -10.33
CA ARG A 21 -1.93 0.28 -8.87
C ARG A 21 -3.22 1.01 -8.50
N ILE A 22 -4.35 0.32 -8.57
CA ILE A 22 -5.59 0.70 -7.92
C ILE A 22 -5.20 0.75 -6.44
N GLY A 23 -5.04 1.96 -5.89
CA GLY A 23 -4.67 2.14 -4.50
C GLY A 23 -5.56 1.24 -3.66
N HIS A 24 -4.95 0.32 -2.92
CA HIS A 24 -5.70 -0.65 -2.12
C HIS A 24 -6.43 0.16 -1.04
N MET A 25 -7.73 0.37 -1.21
CA MET A 25 -8.57 1.06 -0.23
C MET A 25 -8.78 0.10 0.94
N GLU A 26 -7.76 -0.03 1.78
CA GLU A 26 -7.82 -0.89 2.95
C GLU A 26 -8.69 -0.22 4.02
N PRO A 27 -9.73 -0.90 4.51
CA PRO A 27 -10.58 -0.34 5.55
C PRO A 27 -9.77 -0.03 6.81
N CYS A 28 -10.15 1.04 7.50
CA CYS A 28 -9.58 1.48 8.77
C CYS A 28 -10.68 1.64 9.82
N VAL A 29 -10.30 1.70 11.10
CA VAL A 29 -11.25 1.90 12.20
C VAL A 29 -11.40 3.39 12.45
N ILE A 30 -12.63 3.92 12.41
CA ILE A 30 -12.91 5.34 12.60
C ILE A 30 -12.40 5.81 13.98
N MET A 31 -11.91 7.04 14.06
CA MET A 31 -11.29 7.64 15.25
C MET A 31 -9.99 6.96 15.73
N THR A 32 -9.36 6.11 14.91
CA THR A 32 -8.06 5.52 15.25
C THR A 32 -6.89 6.21 14.56
N VAL A 33 -5.73 6.14 15.21
CA VAL A 33 -4.44 6.59 14.68
C VAL A 33 -3.58 5.37 14.36
N SER A 34 -3.10 5.27 13.12
CA SER A 34 -2.16 4.24 12.67
C SER A 34 -0.83 4.87 12.23
N GLU A 35 0.19 4.03 12.02
CA GLU A 35 1.40 4.44 11.31
C GLU A 35 1.14 4.41 9.79
N ALA A 36 1.84 5.26 9.05
CA ALA A 36 1.90 5.21 7.60
C ALA A 36 2.88 4.12 7.14
N GLU A 37 2.79 3.72 5.86
CA GLU A 37 3.70 2.71 5.27
C GLU A 37 5.17 3.12 5.31
N ASP A 38 5.45 4.42 5.40
CA ASP A 38 6.81 4.96 5.55
C ASP A 38 7.41 4.77 6.96
N GLY A 39 6.65 4.22 7.91
CA GLY A 39 7.11 3.96 9.29
C GLY A 39 7.33 5.21 10.15
N CYS A 40 6.94 6.38 9.65
CA CYS A 40 7.33 7.67 10.20
C CYS A 40 6.12 8.57 10.42
N ASN A 41 5.30 8.72 9.40
CA ASN A 41 4.09 9.53 9.47
C ASN A 41 2.99 8.80 10.24
N LYS A 42 2.11 9.59 10.87
CA LYS A 42 0.93 9.08 11.58
C LYS A 42 -0.32 9.44 10.79
N CYS A 43 -1.24 8.50 10.71
CA CYS A 43 -2.45 8.60 9.93
C CYS A 43 -3.68 8.47 10.81
N PHE A 44 -4.67 9.33 10.60
CA PHE A 44 -5.96 9.28 11.30
C PHE A 44 -7.06 8.83 10.35
N CYS A 45 -7.88 7.86 10.78
CA CYS A 45 -9.00 7.34 9.99
C CYS A 45 -10.23 8.25 10.11
N LEU A 46 -10.68 8.79 8.99
CA LEU A 46 -11.78 9.76 8.91
C LEU A 46 -13.15 9.09 8.85
N ASP A 47 -13.30 8.07 7.99
CA ASP A 47 -14.61 7.50 7.64
C ASP A 47 -14.58 6.00 7.34
N GLY A 48 -13.57 5.30 7.84
CA GLY A 48 -13.44 3.86 7.70
C GLY A 48 -12.72 3.41 6.44
N PHE A 49 -12.45 4.32 5.50
CA PHE A 49 -11.71 4.00 4.27
C PHE A 49 -10.65 5.06 3.94
N ARG A 50 -10.85 6.31 4.38
CA ARG A 50 -9.89 7.38 4.16
C ARG A 50 -9.07 7.68 5.40
N LYS A 51 -7.77 7.86 5.18
CA LYS A 51 -6.81 8.27 6.20
C LYS A 51 -6.23 9.63 5.84
N ALA A 52 -6.07 10.50 6.83
CA ALA A 52 -5.28 11.73 6.72
C ALA A 52 -3.97 11.55 7.48
N CYS A 53 -2.83 11.70 6.81
CA CYS A 53 -1.52 11.49 7.41
C CYS A 53 -0.77 12.81 7.61
N THR A 54 0.07 12.85 8.65
CA THR A 54 1.07 13.90 8.79
C THR A 54 2.03 13.90 7.59
N LYS A 55 2.71 15.02 7.36
CA LYS A 55 3.73 15.17 6.32
C LYS A 55 5.05 15.63 6.93
N MET A 56 5.57 14.81 7.85
CA MET A 56 6.88 15.02 8.43
C MET A 56 7.95 14.62 7.40
N SER A 57 9.07 15.34 7.42
CA SER A 57 10.24 14.94 6.65
C SER A 57 10.83 13.68 7.28
N CYS A 58 10.76 12.56 6.57
CA CYS A 58 11.26 11.28 7.04
C CYS A 58 12.65 11.02 6.45
N SER A 59 13.59 10.56 7.27
CA SER A 59 14.92 10.16 6.80
C SER A 59 14.84 8.95 5.87
N SER A 60 15.70 8.91 4.85
CA SER A 60 15.76 7.83 3.84
C SER A 60 16.03 6.44 4.41
N ASP A 61 16.57 6.34 5.63
CA ASP A 61 16.81 5.06 6.31
C ASP A 61 15.59 4.54 7.09
N GLY A 62 14.38 5.01 6.77
CA GLY A 62 13.13 4.52 7.38
C GLY A 62 13.10 4.60 8.91
N GLY A 63 13.93 5.47 9.50
CA GLY A 63 14.17 5.56 10.93
C GLY A 63 14.82 4.30 11.50
N LEU A 64 16.13 4.36 11.77
CA LEU A 64 16.72 3.62 12.89
C LEU A 64 16.12 4.15 14.21
N ARG A 65 14.82 3.97 14.41
CA ARG A 65 14.26 3.86 15.76
C ARG A 65 14.85 2.57 16.33
N PRO A 66 15.38 2.57 17.57
CA PRO A 66 15.85 1.33 18.19
C PRO A 66 14.74 0.31 18.06
N LEU A 67 15.05 -0.84 17.44
CA LEU A 67 14.13 -1.90 17.03
C LEU A 67 12.95 -1.99 18.01
N ARG A 68 11.84 -1.30 17.70
CA ARG A 68 10.59 -1.64 18.35
C ARG A 68 10.31 -3.04 17.85
N PRO A 69 10.13 -4.03 18.76
CA PRO A 69 9.72 -5.35 18.32
C PRO A 69 8.47 -5.16 17.47
N TYR A 70 8.56 -5.56 16.20
CA TYR A 70 7.42 -5.71 15.34
C TYR A 70 6.46 -6.67 16.07
N PHE A 71 5.37 -6.13 16.60
CA PHE A 71 4.26 -6.93 17.12
C PHE A 71 3.22 -7.01 16.02
N PRO A 72 3.20 -8.08 15.21
CA PRO A 72 2.08 -8.33 14.32
C PRO A 72 0.91 -8.78 15.19
N GLY A 73 -0.13 -7.94 15.25
CA GLY A 73 -1.46 -8.32 15.70
C GLY A 73 -1.61 -8.58 17.20
N LYS A 74 -2.23 -7.62 17.89
CA LYS A 74 -3.40 -7.86 18.74
C LYS A 74 -4.36 -6.67 18.62
#